data_AF-A0A937SIY6-F1
#
_entry.id   AF-A0A937SIY6-F1
#
_cell.length_a   1.000
_cell.length_b   1.000
_cell.length_c   1.000
_cell.angle_alpha   90.00
_cell.angle_beta   90.00
_cell.angle_gamma   90.00
#
_symmetry.space_group_name_H-M   'P 1'
#
loop_
_entity.id
_entity.type
_entity.pdbx_description
1 polymer ?
#
loop_
_entity_poly.entity_id
_entity_poly.type
_entity_poly.pdbx_seq_one_letter_code
_entity_poly.pdbx_strand_id
1 'polypeptide(L)'
;MNSGRLDKIAIVAITKRGVELGRQLKKFFPDSHLYVPAKFAGESKEYAFPPPAKKVVKEAFSRYRYLVMIMAVGAAVRLLASEIRDKRQDPGVVTIDNSANFVVSLLSGHLGGANHLTRKIASLLDAQSVITTASEGNHTIAADLLGKEFGWELEENGNLNRVSTSLVNNEPVGLYQNVGETNWWPVNRPLPANLHIFTELKALKESGCLAALVITDRLLAEEYRDLPVYTLVYRPKSLVIGIGCNRGTKSSEIEKAVTRVLSEHSLSIKSIRNIATIDRKKDEAGLLEFAQKYNLPIEYFDKETLIKANFPSSPSAAQKYLGTPSVCETAAILSSGNTSLLIPKLSYNGEITIAIARLPFDSSDRPKGGKLFLVGIGPGHPEHMTLRAKEAIRLSEVVIGYKTYIRLIEPFLSQKEVIATGMGDEVQRAKTAINLVRDGKTVSVICGGDAGIYGMAGLIGEILHEQSNRLDVEVIPGVPSLVATAALLGAPLMSDFVTISLSDYLVPWADIRRKLELAIRGDFVVVIQNPKSQKRQRHLIEAREIILQHRPNTTPVGIVSDAYRQKQQVAITDLEHMLDFEIGMNTTIVIGNSNTFAFDSWLVTPRGYQRKYDLATGASR
;
A
#
# COMPACT_ATOMS: atom_id res chain seq x y z
N MET A 1 10.02 29.12 -3.58
CA MET A 1 11.29 29.58 -4.19
C MET A 1 11.07 29.79 -5.67
N ASN A 2 11.11 31.04 -6.14
CA ASN A 2 10.96 31.42 -7.55
C ASN A 2 12.31 31.19 -8.27
N SER A 3 12.57 29.97 -8.75
CA SER A 3 13.57 29.80 -9.82
C SER A 3 12.95 30.41 -11.07
N GLY A 4 13.53 31.45 -11.67
CA GLY A 4 13.00 32.14 -12.86
C GLY A 4 12.90 31.30 -14.15
N ARG A 5 12.69 29.99 -14.04
CA ARG A 5 12.48 29.03 -15.12
C ARG A 5 11.01 28.95 -15.49
N LEU A 6 10.74 28.61 -16.74
CA LEU A 6 9.42 28.23 -17.20
C LEU A 6 9.05 26.89 -16.57
N ASP A 7 7.88 26.82 -15.94
CA ASP A 7 7.28 25.59 -15.39
C ASP A 7 6.74 24.70 -16.53
N LYS A 8 7.63 24.35 -17.47
CA LYS A 8 7.34 23.63 -18.72
C LYS A 8 8.40 22.57 -19.00
N ILE A 9 8.09 21.67 -19.93
CA ILE A 9 8.97 20.59 -20.38
C ILE A 9 9.63 20.99 -21.71
N ALA A 10 10.96 20.92 -21.79
CA ALA A 10 11.70 20.90 -23.05
C ALA A 10 12.03 19.46 -23.44
N ILE A 11 11.74 19.08 -24.69
CA ILE A 11 12.05 17.77 -25.25
C ILE A 11 13.11 17.97 -26.33
N VAL A 12 14.26 17.32 -26.21
CA VAL A 12 15.36 17.41 -27.19
C VAL A 12 15.59 16.04 -27.81
N ALA A 13 15.39 15.95 -29.13
CA ALA A 13 15.68 14.76 -29.91
C ALA A 13 16.82 15.03 -30.90
N ILE A 14 17.64 14.03 -31.20
CA ILE A 14 18.80 14.18 -32.10
C ILE A 14 18.81 13.20 -33.29
N THR A 15 17.96 12.18 -33.28
CA THR A 15 17.81 11.16 -34.33
C THR A 15 16.42 11.22 -34.96
N LYS A 16 16.24 10.65 -36.15
CA LYS A 16 14.93 10.60 -36.82
C LYS A 16 13.87 9.90 -35.95
N ARG A 17 14.17 8.70 -35.45
CA ARG A 17 13.28 7.95 -34.54
C ARG A 17 13.03 8.69 -33.22
N GLY A 18 14.06 9.35 -32.67
CA GLY A 18 13.89 10.16 -31.47
C GLY A 18 12.96 11.36 -31.69
N VAL A 19 12.96 11.95 -32.89
CA VAL A 19 12.02 13.03 -33.26
C VAL A 19 10.59 12.50 -33.31
N GLU A 20 10.35 11.31 -33.87
CA GLU A 20 9.03 10.65 -33.86
C GLU A 20 8.53 10.41 -32.42
N LEU A 21 9.41 9.93 -31.53
CA LEU A 21 9.09 9.76 -30.11
C LEU A 21 8.82 11.11 -29.41
N GLY A 22 9.60 12.13 -29.75
CA GLY A 22 9.39 13.49 -29.25
C GLY A 22 8.04 14.07 -29.66
N ARG A 23 7.58 13.81 -30.89
CA ARG A 23 6.24 14.17 -31.38
C ARG A 23 5.15 13.42 -30.62
N GLN A 24 5.34 12.13 -30.37
CA GLN A 24 4.42 11.34 -29.54
C GLN A 24 4.30 11.94 -28.13
N LEU A 25 5.41 12.27 -27.48
CA LEU A 25 5.40 12.90 -26.16
C LEU A 25 4.75 14.28 -26.17
N LYS A 26 4.96 15.09 -27.21
CA LYS A 26 4.32 16.40 -27.36
C LYS A 26 2.79 16.31 -27.39
N LYS A 27 2.21 15.21 -27.91
CA LYS A 27 0.75 14.97 -27.86
C LYS A 27 0.25 14.80 -26.42
N PHE A 28 1.03 14.12 -25.57
CA PHE A 28 0.70 13.93 -24.15
C PHE A 28 1.04 15.13 -23.28
N PHE A 29 1.97 15.98 -23.73
CA PHE A 29 2.37 17.21 -23.06
C PHE A 29 2.22 18.41 -24.02
N PRO A 30 0.99 18.93 -24.25
CA PRO A 30 0.73 19.95 -25.27
C PRO A 30 1.53 21.25 -25.09
N ASP A 31 1.79 21.61 -23.83
CA ASP A 31 2.57 22.80 -23.45
C ASP A 31 4.09 22.63 -23.55
N SER A 32 4.56 21.45 -23.97
CA SER A 32 6.00 21.15 -24.11
C SER A 32 6.60 21.72 -25.39
N HIS A 33 7.88 22.09 -25.31
CA HIS A 33 8.66 22.59 -26.44
C HIS A 33 9.57 21.48 -26.97
N LEU A 34 9.35 21.07 -28.23
CA LEU A 34 10.10 20.01 -28.89
C LEU A 34 11.19 20.62 -29.78
N TYR A 35 12.45 20.32 -29.49
CA TYR A 35 13.62 20.73 -30.24
C TYR A 35 14.11 19.57 -31.12
N VAL A 36 14.26 19.85 -32.42
CA VAL A 36 14.64 18.87 -33.44
C VAL A 36 15.76 19.39 -34.33
N PRO A 37 16.65 18.54 -34.86
CA PRO A 37 17.65 18.99 -35.83
C PRO A 37 16.96 19.56 -37.08
N ALA A 38 17.46 20.65 -37.63
CA ALA A 38 16.83 21.35 -38.76
C ALA A 38 16.50 20.42 -39.96
N LYS A 39 17.31 19.39 -40.20
CA LYS A 39 17.08 18.38 -41.25
C LYS A 39 15.89 17.43 -41.02
N PHE A 40 15.32 17.39 -39.82
CA PHE A 40 14.18 16.56 -39.44
C PHE A 40 12.94 17.38 -39.05
N ALA A 41 13.03 18.70 -39.11
CA ALA A 41 11.91 19.60 -38.85
C ALA A 41 10.84 19.42 -39.92
N GLY A 42 9.58 19.30 -39.51
CA GLY A 42 8.47 19.05 -40.43
C GLY A 42 7.10 19.50 -39.94
N GLU A 43 6.96 19.87 -38.66
CA GLU A 43 5.69 20.32 -38.08
C GLU A 43 5.77 21.77 -37.56
N SER A 44 4.68 22.53 -37.65
CA SER A 44 4.60 23.98 -37.37
C SER A 44 4.78 24.40 -35.91
N LYS A 45 5.06 23.45 -34.99
CA LYS A 45 5.24 23.69 -33.54
C LYS A 45 6.53 23.08 -32.98
N GLU A 46 7.53 22.86 -33.84
CA GLU A 46 8.86 22.35 -33.51
C GLU A 46 9.91 23.47 -33.54
N TYR A 47 10.89 23.41 -32.64
CA TYR A 47 12.03 24.32 -32.62
C TYR A 47 13.21 23.66 -33.32
N ALA A 48 13.46 24.05 -34.57
CA ALA A 48 14.59 23.56 -35.35
C ALA A 48 15.92 24.11 -34.80
N PHE A 49 16.94 23.26 -34.66
CA PHE A 49 18.30 23.69 -34.30
C PHE A 49 19.37 23.12 -35.25
N PRO A 50 20.47 23.86 -35.50
CA PRO A 50 21.63 23.34 -36.23
C PRO A 50 22.48 22.45 -35.29
N PRO A 51 23.00 21.30 -35.77
CA PRO A 51 24.00 20.53 -35.01
C PRO A 51 25.25 21.38 -34.69
N PRO A 52 25.94 21.16 -33.57
CA PRO A 52 25.71 20.14 -32.55
C PRO A 52 24.67 20.52 -31.48
N ALA A 53 24.04 19.53 -30.85
CA ALA A 53 22.96 19.72 -29.87
C ALA A 53 23.38 20.41 -28.54
N LYS A 54 24.67 20.70 -28.34
CA LYS A 54 25.19 21.30 -27.10
C LYS A 54 24.54 22.65 -26.76
N LYS A 55 24.37 23.52 -27.76
CA LYS A 55 23.80 24.87 -27.55
C LYS A 55 22.35 24.80 -27.07
N VAL A 56 21.53 23.97 -27.73
CA VAL A 56 20.11 23.83 -27.40
C VAL A 56 19.90 23.15 -26.04
N VAL A 57 20.71 22.14 -25.70
CA VAL A 57 20.65 21.50 -24.38
C VAL A 57 21.00 22.49 -23.28
N LYS A 58 22.04 23.31 -23.47
CA LYS A 58 22.41 24.37 -22.52
C LYS A 58 21.29 25.39 -22.31
N GLU A 59 20.71 25.89 -23.39
CA GLU A 59 19.59 26.83 -23.31
C GLU A 59 18.41 26.19 -22.56
N ALA A 60 18.03 24.98 -22.95
CA ALA A 60 16.91 24.27 -22.34
C ALA A 60 17.13 23.99 -20.84
N PHE A 61 18.34 23.61 -20.45
CA PHE A 61 18.71 23.37 -19.05
C PHE A 61 18.57 24.63 -18.17
N SER A 62 18.90 25.80 -18.72
CA SER A 62 18.79 27.06 -17.98
C SER A 62 17.35 27.56 -17.86
N ARG A 63 16.52 27.32 -18.89
CA ARG A 63 15.22 27.98 -19.08
C ARG A 63 14.01 27.18 -18.59
N TYR A 64 14.07 25.85 -18.60
CA TYR A 64 12.93 24.98 -18.31
C TYR A 64 13.08 24.25 -16.99
N ARG A 65 11.97 24.00 -16.30
CA ARG A 65 11.94 23.18 -15.10
C ARG A 65 12.29 21.71 -15.39
N TYR A 66 11.87 21.21 -16.55
CA TYR A 66 12.07 19.83 -16.95
C TYR A 66 12.73 19.74 -18.32
N LEU A 67 13.70 18.83 -18.45
CA LEU A 67 14.40 18.54 -19.69
C LEU A 67 14.34 17.04 -20.00
N VAL A 68 13.70 16.68 -21.10
CA VAL A 68 13.61 15.31 -21.61
C VAL A 68 14.55 15.18 -22.80
N MET A 69 15.51 14.26 -22.74
CA MET A 69 16.54 14.06 -23.76
C MET A 69 16.40 12.68 -24.39
N ILE A 70 16.06 12.62 -25.68
CA ILE A 70 15.89 11.36 -26.41
C ILE A 70 17.21 11.00 -27.08
N MET A 71 18.06 10.31 -26.33
CA MET A 71 19.41 9.89 -26.71
C MET A 71 19.97 8.91 -25.67
N ALA A 72 21.10 8.26 -25.99
CA ALA A 72 21.82 7.43 -25.04
C ALA A 72 22.24 8.23 -23.78
N VAL A 73 22.15 7.62 -22.61
CA VAL A 73 22.52 8.23 -21.31
C VAL A 73 23.92 8.84 -21.34
N GLY A 74 24.91 8.12 -21.90
CA GLY A 74 26.28 8.61 -22.00
C GLY A 74 26.41 9.90 -22.84
N ALA A 75 25.57 10.10 -23.85
CA ALA A 75 25.54 11.33 -24.63
C ALA A 75 24.93 12.49 -23.83
N ALA A 76 23.82 12.23 -23.13
CA ALA A 76 23.18 13.22 -22.28
C ALA A 76 24.11 13.71 -21.16
N VAL A 77 24.79 12.79 -20.46
CA VAL A 77 25.76 13.13 -19.42
C VAL A 77 26.87 14.04 -19.96
N ARG A 78 27.45 13.72 -21.13
CA ARG A 78 28.50 14.56 -21.75
C ARG A 78 28.01 15.96 -22.13
N LEU A 79 26.75 16.09 -22.55
CA LEU A 79 26.18 17.40 -22.91
C LEU A 79 25.84 18.25 -21.68
N LEU A 80 25.50 17.60 -20.56
CA LEU A 80 25.10 18.26 -19.31
C LEU A 80 26.26 18.56 -18.37
N ALA A 81 27.38 17.83 -18.47
CA ALA A 81 28.47 17.88 -17.51
C ALA A 81 28.98 19.29 -17.16
N SER A 82 28.98 20.23 -18.11
CA SER A 82 29.41 21.62 -17.88
C SER A 82 28.35 22.55 -17.30
N GLU A 83 27.10 22.10 -17.18
CA GLU A 83 25.96 22.93 -16.77
C GLU A 83 25.38 22.56 -15.39
N ILE A 84 25.71 21.37 -14.87
CA ILE A 84 25.25 20.87 -13.55
C ILE A 84 25.85 21.73 -12.41
N ARG A 85 25.03 22.14 -11.44
CA ARG A 85 25.43 23.00 -10.31
C ARG A 85 25.03 22.43 -8.95
N ASP A 86 23.74 22.44 -8.61
CA ASP A 86 23.22 21.99 -7.31
C ASP A 86 21.82 21.35 -7.50
N LYS A 87 21.59 20.20 -6.86
CA LYS A 87 20.35 19.40 -6.95
C LYS A 87 19.06 20.13 -6.53
N ARG A 88 19.16 21.25 -5.78
CA ARG A 88 18.03 22.11 -5.38
C ARG A 88 17.69 23.14 -6.44
N GLN A 89 18.66 23.45 -7.30
CA GLN A 89 18.53 24.48 -8.31
C GLN A 89 18.51 23.90 -9.73
N ASP A 90 19.03 22.72 -9.99
CA ASP A 90 19.08 22.13 -11.34
C ASP A 90 17.72 21.58 -11.77
N PRO A 91 17.35 21.66 -13.07
CA PRO A 91 16.09 21.14 -13.57
C PRO A 91 16.00 19.61 -13.43
N GLY A 92 14.78 19.08 -13.43
CA GLY A 92 14.56 17.64 -13.53
C GLY A 92 14.93 17.15 -14.93
N VAL A 93 15.93 16.27 -15.05
CA VAL A 93 16.37 15.74 -16.33
C VAL A 93 16.00 14.26 -16.46
N VAL A 94 15.36 13.92 -17.58
CA VAL A 94 14.96 12.55 -17.94
C VAL A 94 15.57 12.19 -19.28
N THR A 95 16.14 10.99 -19.40
CA THR A 95 16.66 10.45 -20.66
C THR A 95 15.83 9.28 -21.14
N ILE A 96 15.59 9.21 -22.45
CA ILE A 96 14.88 8.09 -23.08
C ILE A 96 15.77 7.53 -24.18
N ASP A 97 15.94 6.21 -24.20
CA ASP A 97 16.68 5.59 -25.28
C ASP A 97 15.88 5.63 -26.60
N ASN A 98 16.57 5.46 -27.73
CA ASN A 98 15.97 5.64 -29.04
C ASN A 98 14.88 4.60 -29.38
N SER A 99 14.85 3.47 -28.67
CA SER A 99 13.83 2.42 -28.83
C SER A 99 12.66 2.56 -27.86
N ALA A 100 12.71 3.52 -26.93
CA ALA A 100 11.75 3.66 -25.83
C ALA A 100 11.63 2.42 -24.94
N ASN A 101 12.73 1.68 -24.76
CA ASN A 101 12.77 0.54 -23.82
C ASN A 101 12.90 1.04 -22.38
N PHE A 102 13.64 2.13 -22.16
CA PHE A 102 14.00 2.67 -20.86
C PHE A 102 13.78 4.18 -20.79
N VAL A 103 13.17 4.61 -19.69
CA VAL A 103 13.05 6.02 -19.30
C VAL A 103 13.83 6.19 -18.01
N VAL A 104 14.92 6.96 -18.05
CA VAL A 104 15.91 7.05 -16.98
C VAL A 104 15.84 8.42 -16.32
N SER A 105 15.65 8.45 -15.00
CA SER A 105 15.78 9.67 -14.19
C SER A 105 17.26 10.02 -14.04
N LEU A 106 17.72 11.06 -14.73
CA LEU A 106 19.14 11.36 -14.88
C LEU A 106 19.67 12.39 -13.89
N LEU A 107 18.90 13.46 -13.61
CA LEU A 107 19.32 14.54 -12.70
C LEU A 107 18.12 15.09 -11.92
N SER A 108 18.38 15.51 -10.66
CA SER A 108 17.38 16.13 -9.78
C SER A 108 16.12 15.27 -9.59
N GLY A 109 16.32 13.99 -9.26
CA GLY A 109 15.26 12.98 -9.08
C GLY A 109 14.11 13.37 -8.15
N HIS A 110 14.43 13.93 -6.97
CA HIS A 110 13.44 14.30 -5.94
C HIS A 110 12.92 15.73 -6.09
N LEU A 111 13.67 16.72 -5.60
CA LEU A 111 13.24 18.14 -5.61
C LEU A 111 13.00 18.68 -7.03
N GLY A 112 13.79 18.24 -8.01
CA GLY A 112 13.61 18.62 -9.41
C GLY A 112 12.50 17.84 -10.13
N GLY A 113 11.91 16.81 -9.50
CA GLY A 113 10.76 16.07 -10.02
C GLY A 113 11.06 15.09 -11.17
N ALA A 114 12.32 14.77 -11.45
CA ALA A 114 12.67 13.86 -12.55
C ALA A 114 12.17 12.43 -12.33
N ASN A 115 12.10 11.93 -11.09
CA ASN A 115 11.58 10.58 -10.80
C ASN A 115 10.10 10.47 -11.16
N HIS A 116 9.29 11.45 -10.75
CA HIS A 116 7.86 11.49 -11.06
C HIS A 116 7.65 11.57 -12.58
N LEU A 117 8.37 12.48 -13.25
CA LEU A 117 8.29 12.61 -14.71
C LEU A 117 8.71 11.33 -15.43
N THR A 118 9.75 10.65 -14.93
CA THR A 118 10.23 9.37 -15.46
C THR A 118 9.13 8.30 -15.43
N ARG A 119 8.43 8.11 -14.30
CA ARG A 119 7.32 7.14 -14.23
C ARG A 119 6.17 7.50 -15.14
N LYS A 120 5.82 8.79 -15.19
CA LYS A 120 4.74 9.27 -16.05
C LYS A 120 5.04 9.00 -17.53
N ILE A 121 6.25 9.34 -17.98
CA ILE A 121 6.69 9.08 -19.36
C ILE A 121 6.79 7.57 -19.63
N ALA A 122 7.36 6.79 -18.71
CA ALA A 122 7.48 5.35 -18.83
C ALA A 122 6.12 4.67 -19.05
N SER A 123 5.12 5.03 -18.23
CA SER A 123 3.75 4.52 -18.37
C SER A 123 3.09 4.92 -19.70
N LEU A 124 3.36 6.12 -20.22
CA LEU A 124 2.80 6.60 -21.49
C LEU A 124 3.42 5.92 -22.72
N LEU A 125 4.67 5.48 -22.61
CA LEU A 125 5.42 4.86 -23.70
C LEU A 125 5.48 3.33 -23.59
N ASP A 126 4.86 2.74 -22.56
CA ASP A 126 4.99 1.32 -22.21
C ASP A 126 6.47 0.88 -22.06
N ALA A 127 7.26 1.74 -21.42
CA ALA A 127 8.69 1.60 -21.24
C ALA A 127 9.04 1.28 -19.78
N GLN A 128 10.21 0.69 -19.53
CA GLN A 128 10.68 0.47 -18.17
C GLN A 128 11.24 1.76 -17.55
N SER A 129 10.73 2.18 -16.40
CA SER A 129 11.32 3.29 -15.63
C SER A 129 12.59 2.86 -14.91
N VAL A 130 13.67 3.63 -15.04
CA VAL A 130 14.94 3.43 -14.35
C VAL A 130 15.18 4.61 -13.40
N ILE A 131 14.96 4.37 -12.10
CA ILE A 131 15.15 5.35 -11.02
C ILE A 131 16.14 4.74 -10.02
N THR A 132 17.28 5.40 -9.81
CA THR A 132 18.39 4.87 -9.00
C THR A 132 18.66 5.66 -7.72
N THR A 133 17.80 6.63 -7.39
CA THR A 133 17.96 7.44 -6.19
C THR A 133 17.86 6.59 -4.91
N ALA A 134 18.78 6.80 -3.95
CA ALA A 134 18.93 5.97 -2.75
C ALA A 134 17.66 5.80 -1.89
N SER A 135 16.79 6.81 -1.84
CA SER A 135 15.51 6.74 -1.11
C SER A 135 14.48 5.82 -1.78
N GLU A 136 14.59 5.56 -3.08
CA GLU A 136 13.77 4.55 -3.79
C GLU A 136 14.34 3.15 -3.63
N GLY A 137 15.68 2.99 -3.72
CA GLY A 137 16.34 1.70 -3.56
C GLY A 137 16.12 1.07 -2.18
N ASN A 138 15.99 1.90 -1.13
CA ASN A 138 15.78 1.44 0.25
C ASN A 138 14.32 1.47 0.70
N HIS A 139 13.39 1.76 -0.21
CA HIS A 139 11.97 1.91 0.10
C HIS A 139 11.62 2.84 1.28
N THR A 140 12.41 3.89 1.53
CA THR A 140 12.31 4.73 2.75
C THR A 140 11.58 6.07 2.51
N ILE A 141 11.27 6.81 3.58
CA ILE A 141 10.59 8.11 3.50
C ILE A 141 11.56 9.18 2.98
N ALA A 142 11.11 9.98 2.01
CA ALA A 142 11.80 11.21 1.62
C ALA A 142 11.41 12.35 2.57
N ALA A 143 12.23 12.59 3.60
CA ALA A 143 11.96 13.57 4.65
C ALA A 143 11.67 14.99 4.12
N ASP A 144 12.32 15.41 3.03
CA ASP A 144 12.10 16.73 2.43
C ASP A 144 10.77 16.85 1.66
N LEU A 145 10.10 15.74 1.37
CA LEU A 145 8.84 15.69 0.63
C LEU A 145 7.64 15.29 1.49
N LEU A 146 7.87 14.78 2.70
CA LEU A 146 6.82 14.31 3.58
C LEU A 146 5.77 15.41 3.81
N GLY A 147 4.53 15.10 3.45
CA GLY A 147 3.38 16.00 3.62
C GLY A 147 3.28 17.16 2.63
N LYS A 148 4.21 17.31 1.68
CA LYS A 148 4.18 18.44 0.72
C LYS A 148 2.92 18.47 -0.13
N GLU A 149 2.37 17.31 -0.50
CA GLU A 149 1.13 17.22 -1.28
C GLU A 149 -0.09 17.75 -0.51
N PHE A 150 -0.05 17.71 0.82
CA PHE A 150 -1.07 18.26 1.72
C PHE A 150 -0.76 19.70 2.16
N GLY A 151 0.31 20.30 1.63
CA GLY A 151 0.74 21.65 2.00
C GLY A 151 1.38 21.76 3.39
N TRP A 152 1.92 20.66 3.93
CA TRP A 152 2.64 20.72 5.20
C TRP A 152 3.91 21.56 5.09
N GLU A 153 4.21 22.30 6.15
CA GLU A 153 5.44 23.08 6.24
C GLU A 153 6.45 22.40 7.16
N LEU A 154 7.67 22.20 6.66
CA LEU A 154 8.79 21.73 7.48
C LEU A 154 9.40 22.92 8.24
N GLU A 155 9.61 22.77 9.54
CA GLU A 155 10.36 23.75 10.33
C GLU A 155 11.86 23.66 10.03
N GLU A 156 12.45 24.80 9.68
CA GLU A 156 13.88 24.90 9.46
C GLU A 156 14.63 24.83 10.79
N ASN A 157 15.40 23.75 10.96
CA ASN A 157 16.23 23.53 12.15
C ASN A 157 17.60 22.92 11.82
N GLY A 158 17.98 22.87 10.54
CA GLY A 158 19.27 22.34 10.09
C GLY A 158 19.41 20.81 10.08
N ASN A 159 18.45 20.06 10.64
CA ASN A 159 18.57 18.61 10.83
C ASN A 159 18.24 17.75 9.59
N LEU A 160 17.74 18.36 8.51
CA LEU A 160 17.20 17.63 7.34
C LEU A 160 18.19 16.61 6.77
N ASN A 161 19.45 17.00 6.61
CA ASN A 161 20.48 16.11 6.06
C ASN A 161 20.75 14.92 6.98
N ARG A 162 20.77 15.13 8.30
CA ARG A 162 21.04 14.08 9.28
C ARG A 162 19.90 13.06 9.34
N VAL A 163 18.65 13.54 9.47
CA VAL A 163 17.48 12.65 9.48
C VAL A 163 17.31 11.90 8.16
N SER A 164 17.54 12.57 7.02
CA SER A 164 17.52 11.90 5.72
C SER A 164 18.60 10.81 5.61
N THR A 165 19.76 11.04 6.22
CA THR A 165 20.86 10.04 6.26
C THR A 165 20.45 8.84 7.11
N SER A 166 19.90 9.05 8.31
CA SER A 166 19.42 7.96 9.17
C SER A 166 18.33 7.12 8.51
N LEU A 167 17.39 7.76 7.80
CA LEU A 167 16.34 7.07 7.04
C LEU A 167 16.91 6.20 5.91
N VAL A 168 17.98 6.65 5.23
CA VAL A 168 18.64 5.91 4.14
C VAL A 168 19.53 4.80 4.69
N ASN A 169 20.23 5.03 5.79
CA ASN A 169 21.15 4.07 6.41
C ASN A 169 20.45 3.00 7.26
N ASN A 170 19.11 2.97 7.27
CA ASN A 170 18.32 2.03 8.05
C ASN A 170 18.58 2.12 9.58
N GLU A 171 18.96 3.31 10.06
CA GLU A 171 19.11 3.61 11.48
C GLU A 171 17.73 3.84 12.12
N PRO A 172 17.50 3.51 13.42
CA PRO A 172 16.22 3.75 14.07
C PRO A 172 15.80 5.22 14.05
N VAL A 173 14.63 5.49 13.46
CA VAL A 173 14.01 6.81 13.37
C VAL A 173 12.62 6.74 14.01
N GLY A 174 12.34 7.64 14.95
CA GLY A 174 11.01 7.72 15.56
C GLY A 174 10.05 8.55 14.72
N LEU A 175 8.80 8.13 14.63
CA LEU A 175 7.70 8.86 13.99
C LEU A 175 6.63 9.16 15.03
N TYR A 176 6.31 10.44 15.21
CA TYR A 176 5.18 10.88 16.03
C TYR A 176 4.24 11.72 15.18
N GLN A 177 2.95 11.37 15.18
CA GLN A 177 1.90 12.14 14.52
C GLN A 177 0.66 12.23 15.40
N ASN A 178 0.27 13.45 15.78
CA ASN A 178 -0.97 13.67 16.52
C ASN A 178 -2.08 14.34 15.70
N VAL A 179 -1.75 14.91 14.54
CA VAL A 179 -2.67 15.65 13.67
C VAL A 179 -2.18 15.60 12.21
N GLY A 180 -3.02 16.03 11.27
CA GLY A 180 -2.71 16.01 9.85
C GLY A 180 -3.20 14.74 9.16
N GLU A 181 -3.15 14.77 7.84
CA GLU A 181 -3.44 13.65 6.95
C GLU A 181 -2.54 12.46 7.27
N THR A 182 -3.03 11.24 7.09
CA THR A 182 -2.31 10.00 7.44
C THR A 182 -2.02 9.13 6.23
N ASN A 183 -2.64 9.44 5.09
CA ASN A 183 -2.46 8.79 3.79
C ASN A 183 -1.23 9.28 3.02
N TRP A 184 -0.28 9.96 3.69
CA TRP A 184 1.03 10.35 3.11
C TRP A 184 1.93 9.14 2.83
N TRP A 185 1.59 7.97 3.37
CA TRP A 185 2.23 6.70 3.00
C TRP A 185 1.23 5.82 2.26
N PRO A 186 1.62 5.16 1.16
CA PRO A 186 0.70 4.28 0.43
C PRO A 186 0.20 3.14 1.32
N VAL A 187 -1.12 2.97 1.40
CA VAL A 187 -1.78 1.94 2.25
C VAL A 187 -1.27 0.53 1.97
N ASN A 188 -0.91 0.24 0.72
CA ASN A 188 -0.41 -1.08 0.29
C ASN A 188 1.11 -1.24 0.42
N ARG A 189 1.79 -0.34 1.14
CA ARG A 189 3.24 -0.36 1.33
C ARG A 189 3.57 -0.38 2.82
N PRO A 190 4.33 -1.37 3.32
CA PRO A 190 4.76 -1.35 4.72
C PRO A 190 5.66 -0.12 4.96
N LEU A 191 5.59 0.43 6.17
CA LEU A 191 6.55 1.45 6.59
C LEU A 191 7.97 0.87 6.63
N PRO A 192 9.01 1.70 6.44
CA PRO A 192 10.39 1.24 6.57
C PRO A 192 10.63 0.61 7.94
N ALA A 193 11.33 -0.53 8.00
CA ALA A 193 11.49 -1.30 9.24
C ALA A 193 12.24 -0.54 10.35
N ASN A 194 13.05 0.43 9.97
CA ASN A 194 13.76 1.33 10.89
C ASN A 194 12.91 2.51 11.38
N LEU A 195 11.66 2.64 10.92
CA LEU A 195 10.75 3.69 11.37
C LEU A 195 9.82 3.15 12.47
N HIS A 196 9.89 3.75 13.65
CA HIS A 196 9.13 3.32 14.82
C HIS A 196 8.06 4.34 15.16
N ILE A 197 6.79 3.92 15.17
CA ILE A 197 5.67 4.82 15.47
C ILE A 197 5.50 4.97 16.97
N PHE A 198 5.36 6.21 17.43
CA PHE A 198 5.05 6.56 18.81
C PHE A 198 3.75 7.35 18.89
N THR A 199 2.89 6.96 19.84
CA THR A 199 1.62 7.64 20.12
C THR A 199 1.79 8.83 21.06
N GLU A 200 2.90 8.90 21.79
CA GLU A 200 3.21 9.93 22.78
C GLU A 200 4.64 10.46 22.59
N LEU A 201 4.83 11.77 22.75
CA LEU A 201 6.16 12.40 22.66
C LEU A 201 7.11 11.91 23.76
N LYS A 202 6.58 11.55 24.94
CA LYS A 202 7.37 10.98 26.03
C LYS A 202 8.01 9.64 25.63
N ALA A 203 7.22 8.74 25.03
CA ALA A 203 7.72 7.47 24.54
C ALA A 203 8.75 7.65 23.41
N LEU A 204 8.54 8.63 22.52
CA LEU A 204 9.52 8.98 21.49
C LEU A 204 10.85 9.45 22.11
N LYS A 205 10.80 10.28 23.16
CA LYS A 205 11.98 10.74 23.89
C LYS A 205 12.75 9.59 24.55
N GLU A 206 12.03 8.63 25.14
CA GLU A 206 12.62 7.48 25.84
C GLU A 206 13.04 6.33 24.89
N SER A 207 12.76 6.44 23.60
CA SER A 207 13.00 5.37 22.61
C SER A 207 14.46 5.07 22.30
N GLY A 208 15.38 6.00 22.58
CA GLY A 208 16.78 5.90 22.17
C GLY A 208 17.03 6.14 20.67
N CYS A 209 16.04 6.54 19.88
CA CYS A 209 16.23 6.93 18.49
C CYS A 209 17.14 8.17 18.41
N LEU A 210 18.07 8.20 17.44
CA LEU A 210 18.93 9.37 17.19
C LEU A 210 18.24 10.42 16.30
N ALA A 211 17.27 10.00 15.51
CA ALA A 211 16.50 10.86 14.62
C ALA A 211 14.99 10.70 14.80
N ALA A 212 14.22 11.75 14.51
CA ALA A 212 12.76 11.71 14.58
C ALA A 212 12.06 12.56 13.51
N LEU A 213 10.86 12.11 13.13
CA LEU A 213 9.87 12.82 12.33
C LEU A 213 8.68 13.15 13.24
N VAL A 214 8.43 14.43 13.49
CA VAL A 214 7.37 14.90 14.40
C VAL A 214 6.37 15.71 13.60
N ILE A 215 5.16 15.19 13.43
CA ILE A 215 4.07 15.80 12.67
C ILE A 215 3.05 16.33 13.69
N THR A 216 3.05 17.65 13.90
CA THR A 216 2.22 18.26 14.93
C THR A 216 1.90 19.72 14.67
N ASP A 217 0.72 20.15 15.11
CA ASP A 217 0.35 21.56 15.12
C ASP A 217 0.72 22.28 16.42
N ARG A 218 1.27 21.55 17.40
CA ARG A 218 1.67 22.11 18.68
C ARG A 218 3.11 22.60 18.69
N LEU A 219 3.35 23.74 19.32
CA LEU A 219 4.71 24.16 19.68
C LEU A 219 5.25 23.15 20.70
N LEU A 220 6.46 22.65 20.45
CA LEU A 220 7.11 21.69 21.34
C LEU A 220 7.58 22.44 22.59
N ALA A 221 7.06 22.04 23.75
CA ALA A 221 7.43 22.63 25.04
C ALA A 221 8.92 22.43 25.34
N GLU A 222 9.48 23.24 26.24
CA GLU A 222 10.90 23.18 26.58
C GLU A 222 11.35 21.80 27.09
N GLU A 223 10.47 21.05 27.75
CA GLU A 223 10.71 19.67 28.22
C GLU A 223 10.99 18.66 27.09
N TYR A 224 10.64 19.00 25.85
CA TYR A 224 10.91 18.22 24.63
C TYR A 224 12.09 18.77 23.81
N ARG A 225 12.89 19.70 24.36
CA ARG A 225 14.16 20.11 23.73
C ARG A 225 15.16 18.95 23.60
N ASP A 226 15.04 17.91 24.43
CA ASP A 226 15.83 16.67 24.35
C ASP A 226 15.12 15.54 23.59
N LEU A 227 14.22 15.86 22.65
CA LEU A 227 13.83 14.90 21.61
C LEU A 227 15.09 14.34 20.90
N PRO A 228 14.99 13.21 20.18
CA PRO A 228 16.10 12.67 19.39
C PRO A 228 16.92 13.78 18.72
N VAL A 229 18.25 13.70 18.89
CA VAL A 229 19.22 14.77 18.57
C VAL A 229 18.92 15.43 17.22
N TYR A 230 18.50 14.62 16.24
CA TYR A 230 18.08 15.10 14.93
C TYR A 230 16.57 14.94 14.75
N THR A 231 15.80 15.95 15.16
CA THR A 231 14.34 15.95 14.93
C THR A 231 13.97 16.85 13.75
N LEU A 232 13.02 16.41 12.92
CA LEU A 232 12.32 17.24 11.93
C LEU A 232 10.87 17.43 12.35
N VAL A 233 10.40 18.68 12.31
CA VAL A 233 9.03 19.03 12.71
C VAL A 233 8.22 19.49 11.51
N TYR A 234 7.16 18.76 11.19
CA TYR A 234 6.23 19.06 10.10
C TYR A 234 4.97 19.70 10.69
N ARG A 235 4.47 20.74 10.02
CA ARG A 235 3.30 21.54 10.40
C ARG A 235 2.15 21.31 9.41
N PRO A 236 1.24 20.36 9.70
CA PRO A 236 0.01 20.21 8.92
C PRO A 236 -0.86 21.46 8.99
N LYS A 237 -1.60 21.74 7.91
CA LYS A 237 -2.57 22.85 7.83
C LYS A 237 -3.88 22.47 8.54
N SER A 238 -3.80 22.28 9.85
CA SER A 238 -4.88 21.71 10.68
C SER A 238 -5.81 22.72 11.33
N LEU A 239 -5.45 24.01 11.36
CA LEU A 239 -6.15 25.02 12.15
C LEU A 239 -6.94 25.99 11.27
N VAL A 240 -8.19 26.26 11.66
CA VAL A 240 -9.01 27.36 11.14
C VAL A 240 -9.15 28.41 12.22
N ILE A 241 -8.83 29.66 11.88
CA ILE A 241 -8.99 30.79 12.81
C ILE A 241 -10.22 31.60 12.43
N GLY A 242 -11.23 31.56 13.29
CA GLY A 242 -12.36 32.47 13.23
C GLY A 242 -11.98 33.84 13.80
N ILE A 243 -12.14 34.91 13.01
CA ILE A 243 -11.83 36.27 13.45
C ILE A 243 -13.06 37.17 13.33
N GLY A 244 -13.40 37.84 14.42
CA GLY A 244 -14.27 39.01 14.45
C GLY A 244 -13.46 40.23 14.88
N CYS A 245 -13.66 41.38 14.24
CA CYS A 245 -13.01 42.63 14.64
C CYS A 245 -13.91 43.85 14.38
N ASN A 246 -13.62 44.98 15.04
CA ASN A 246 -14.21 46.27 14.71
C ASN A 246 -13.69 46.80 13.35
N ARG A 247 -14.38 47.77 12.76
CA ARG A 247 -13.91 48.38 11.49
C ARG A 247 -12.69 49.25 11.73
N GLY A 248 -11.68 49.14 10.87
CA GLY A 248 -10.43 49.92 10.97
C GLY A 248 -9.39 49.33 11.92
N THR A 249 -9.59 48.09 12.39
CA THR A 249 -8.57 47.40 13.21
C THR A 249 -7.31 47.18 12.38
N LYS A 250 -6.16 47.60 12.89
CA LYS A 250 -4.86 47.50 12.19
C LYS A 250 -4.38 46.04 12.10
N SER A 251 -3.70 45.68 11.01
CA SER A 251 -3.10 44.35 10.84
C SER A 251 -2.18 43.95 11.99
N SER A 252 -1.41 44.90 12.54
CA SER A 252 -0.50 44.65 13.67
C SER A 252 -1.21 44.21 14.94
N GLU A 253 -2.43 44.70 15.19
CA GLU A 253 -3.20 44.32 16.37
C GLU A 253 -3.84 42.93 16.19
N ILE A 254 -4.30 42.62 14.97
CA ILE A 254 -4.75 41.26 14.61
C ILE A 254 -3.61 40.26 14.77
N GLU A 255 -2.42 40.58 14.28
CA GLU A 255 -1.25 39.73 14.40
C GLU A 255 -0.85 39.47 15.86
N LYS A 256 -0.84 40.51 16.70
CA LYS A 256 -0.59 40.36 18.15
C LYS A 256 -1.64 39.46 18.80
N ALA A 257 -2.92 39.68 18.50
CA ALA A 257 -4.00 38.89 19.05
C ALA A 257 -3.89 37.40 18.66
N VAL A 258 -3.70 37.12 17.36
CA VAL A 258 -3.55 35.74 16.85
C VAL A 258 -2.30 35.07 17.43
N THR A 259 -1.16 35.75 17.38
CA THR A 259 0.12 35.19 17.89
C THR A 259 0.03 34.90 19.38
N ARG A 260 -0.58 35.80 20.16
CA ARG A 260 -0.82 35.59 21.59
C ARG A 260 -1.66 34.35 21.84
N VAL A 261 -2.85 34.27 21.24
CA VAL A 261 -3.77 33.13 21.42
C VAL A 261 -3.08 31.81 21.04
N LEU A 262 -2.37 31.77 19.91
CA LEU A 262 -1.64 30.57 19.50
C LEU A 262 -0.54 30.20 20.51
N SER A 263 0.26 31.17 20.96
CA SER A 263 1.35 30.93 21.90
C SER A 263 0.86 30.44 23.27
N GLU A 264 -0.19 31.05 23.83
CA GLU A 264 -0.79 30.66 25.12
C GLU A 264 -1.34 29.23 25.09
N HIS A 265 -1.79 28.77 23.92
CA HIS A 265 -2.29 27.42 23.70
C HIS A 265 -1.26 26.46 23.05
N SER A 266 0.00 26.88 22.94
CA SER A 266 1.09 26.10 22.33
C SER A 266 0.76 25.59 20.92
N LEU A 267 0.24 26.45 20.05
CA LEU A 267 -0.08 26.16 18.65
C LEU A 267 0.84 26.93 17.70
N SER A 268 1.22 26.30 16.58
CA SER A 268 2.06 26.93 15.58
C SER A 268 1.24 27.73 14.57
N ILE A 269 1.69 28.96 14.28
CA ILE A 269 1.11 29.82 13.23
C ILE A 269 1.23 29.18 11.83
N LYS A 270 2.24 28.33 11.63
CA LYS A 270 2.43 27.60 10.36
C LYS A 270 1.34 26.56 10.10
N SER A 271 0.60 26.15 11.13
CA SER A 271 -0.47 25.17 11.03
C SER A 271 -1.83 25.77 10.66
N ILE A 272 -1.91 27.09 10.47
CA ILE A 272 -3.14 27.74 10.01
C ILE A 272 -3.38 27.40 8.54
N ARG A 273 -4.54 26.82 8.26
CA ARG A 273 -5.06 26.57 6.92
C ARG A 273 -5.64 27.83 6.31
N ASN A 274 -6.53 28.50 7.04
CA ASN A 274 -7.25 29.68 6.58
C ASN A 274 -7.86 30.47 7.75
N ILE A 275 -8.27 31.70 7.43
CA ILE A 275 -9.08 32.57 8.29
C ILE A 275 -10.55 32.42 7.89
N ALA A 276 -11.46 32.45 8.85
CA ALA A 276 -12.90 32.42 8.64
C ALA A 276 -13.58 33.64 9.28
N THR A 277 -14.43 34.35 8.53
CA THR A 277 -15.14 35.54 9.04
C THR A 277 -16.45 35.79 8.29
N ILE A 278 -17.16 36.86 8.66
CA ILE A 278 -18.38 37.31 7.97
C ILE A 278 -18.07 38.09 6.69
N ASP A 279 -18.86 37.92 5.64
CA ASP A 279 -18.72 38.59 4.34
C ASP A 279 -18.69 40.13 4.38
N ARG A 280 -19.31 40.75 5.37
CA ARG A 280 -19.25 42.21 5.63
C ARG A 280 -17.84 42.73 5.93
N LYS A 281 -16.86 41.84 6.07
CA LYS A 281 -15.44 42.13 6.31
C LYS A 281 -14.55 41.92 5.08
N LYS A 282 -15.14 41.76 3.88
CA LYS A 282 -14.39 41.67 2.62
C LYS A 282 -13.55 42.90 2.31
N ASP A 283 -13.93 44.07 2.84
CA ASP A 283 -13.24 45.35 2.67
C ASP A 283 -12.37 45.76 3.88
N GLU A 284 -12.19 44.87 4.87
CA GLU A 284 -11.41 45.19 6.08
C GLU A 284 -9.90 45.14 5.81
N ALA A 285 -9.29 46.31 5.61
CA ALA A 285 -7.88 46.46 5.24
C ALA A 285 -6.93 45.69 6.18
N GLY A 286 -7.08 45.84 7.50
CA GLY A 286 -6.16 45.18 8.44
C GLY A 286 -6.25 43.65 8.43
N LEU A 287 -7.43 43.08 8.12
CA LEU A 287 -7.60 41.64 7.98
C LEU A 287 -6.98 41.12 6.68
N LEU A 288 -7.18 41.84 5.57
CA LEU A 288 -6.60 41.52 4.27
C LEU A 288 -5.07 41.58 4.30
N GLU A 289 -4.51 42.63 4.91
CA GLU A 289 -3.06 42.80 5.10
C GLU A 289 -2.45 41.66 5.94
N PHE A 290 -3.10 41.29 7.06
CA PHE A 290 -2.66 40.17 7.88
C PHE A 290 -2.70 38.84 7.10
N ALA A 291 -3.79 38.58 6.39
CA ALA A 291 -3.92 37.38 5.57
C ALA A 291 -2.87 37.30 4.45
N GLN A 292 -2.60 38.43 3.78
CA GLN A 292 -1.57 38.51 2.74
C GLN A 292 -0.17 38.29 3.31
N LYS A 293 0.15 38.87 4.48
CA LYS A 293 1.45 38.71 5.13
C LYS A 293 1.81 37.25 5.40
N TYR A 294 0.82 36.45 5.79
CA TYR A 294 0.99 35.02 6.10
C TYR A 294 0.54 34.07 4.98
N ASN A 295 0.15 34.60 3.82
CA ASN A 295 -0.39 33.84 2.69
C ASN A 295 -1.57 32.92 3.09
N LEU A 296 -2.49 33.45 3.90
CA LEU A 296 -3.65 32.73 4.41
C LEU A 296 -4.89 33.06 3.57
N PRO A 297 -5.60 32.06 3.02
CA PRO A 297 -6.92 32.27 2.46
C PRO A 297 -7.90 32.80 3.51
N ILE A 298 -8.81 33.68 3.09
CA ILE A 298 -9.95 34.10 3.91
C ILE A 298 -11.23 33.49 3.34
N GLU A 299 -11.96 32.78 4.18
CA GLU A 299 -13.28 32.27 3.88
C GLU A 299 -14.33 33.18 4.51
N TYR A 300 -15.32 33.57 3.71
CA TYR A 300 -16.37 34.51 4.09
C TYR A 300 -17.71 33.81 4.13
N PHE A 301 -18.45 33.99 5.23
CA PHE A 301 -19.80 33.48 5.39
C PHE A 301 -20.80 34.62 5.43
N ASP A 302 -21.94 34.45 4.76
CA ASP A 302 -23.07 35.36 4.91
C ASP A 302 -23.76 35.19 6.29
N LYS A 303 -24.57 36.18 6.63
CA LYS A 303 -25.30 36.22 7.90
C LYS A 303 -26.24 35.02 8.09
N GLU A 304 -26.93 34.58 7.03
CA GLU A 304 -27.93 33.52 7.11
C GLU A 304 -27.29 32.16 7.40
N THR A 305 -26.17 31.89 6.74
CA THR A 305 -25.35 30.68 6.92
C THR A 305 -24.83 30.59 8.34
N LEU A 306 -24.36 31.70 8.92
CA LEU A 306 -23.91 31.75 10.31
C LEU A 306 -25.06 31.53 11.31
N ILE A 307 -26.27 31.99 11.02
CA ILE A 307 -27.43 31.74 11.90
C ILE A 307 -27.86 30.27 11.80
N LYS A 308 -27.93 29.72 10.58
CA LYS A 308 -28.39 28.36 10.32
C LYS A 308 -27.51 27.27 10.94
N ALA A 309 -26.21 27.55 11.08
CA ALA A 309 -25.28 26.64 11.74
C ALA A 309 -25.67 26.29 13.18
N ASN A 310 -26.42 27.18 13.86
CA ASN A 310 -26.98 26.98 15.20
C ASN A 310 -26.00 26.39 16.22
N PHE A 311 -24.73 26.82 16.16
CA PHE A 311 -23.68 26.34 17.05
C PHE A 311 -23.80 27.02 18.44
N PRO A 312 -23.77 26.26 19.56
CA PRO A 312 -23.77 26.84 20.89
C PRO A 312 -22.56 27.75 21.08
N SER A 313 -22.81 29.05 21.19
CA SER A 313 -21.76 30.07 21.19
C SER A 313 -21.94 31.08 22.30
N SER A 314 -20.84 31.72 22.71
CA SER A 314 -20.86 32.72 23.77
C SER A 314 -21.46 34.03 23.26
N PRO A 315 -22.39 34.67 24.00
CA PRO A 315 -22.96 35.96 23.63
C PRO A 315 -21.90 37.00 23.24
N SER A 316 -22.18 37.82 22.23
CA SER A 316 -21.26 38.85 21.74
C SER A 316 -22.01 40.12 21.34
N ALA A 317 -21.28 41.23 21.15
CA ALA A 317 -21.83 42.47 20.61
C ALA A 317 -22.52 42.24 19.23
N ALA A 318 -22.10 41.22 18.48
CA ALA A 318 -22.73 40.82 17.22
C ALA A 318 -24.16 40.30 17.41
N GLN A 319 -24.54 39.76 18.58
CA GLN A 319 -25.88 39.24 18.84
C GLN A 319 -26.95 40.32 18.68
N LYS A 320 -26.64 41.57 19.07
CA LYS A 320 -27.55 42.72 19.01
C LYS A 320 -27.84 43.20 17.59
N TYR A 321 -26.90 43.00 16.65
CA TYR A 321 -26.97 43.53 15.28
C TYR A 321 -27.14 42.45 14.19
N LEU A 322 -26.70 41.22 14.48
CA LEU A 322 -26.61 40.13 13.51
C LEU A 322 -27.43 38.89 13.90
N GLY A 323 -27.99 38.79 15.10
CA GLY A 323 -28.83 37.64 15.50
C GLY A 323 -28.10 36.29 15.58
N THR A 324 -26.80 36.24 15.26
CA THR A 324 -25.90 35.12 15.55
C THR A 324 -25.16 35.41 16.87
N PRO A 325 -25.01 34.44 17.79
CA PRO A 325 -24.40 34.72 19.08
C PRO A 325 -22.90 35.04 18.97
N SER A 326 -22.18 34.47 17.98
CA SER A 326 -20.74 34.70 17.77
C SER A 326 -20.29 34.42 16.34
N VAL A 327 -19.76 35.44 15.65
CA VAL A 327 -19.25 35.32 14.27
C VAL A 327 -17.99 34.46 14.22
N CYS A 328 -17.01 34.68 15.10
CA CYS A 328 -15.72 33.97 15.04
C CYS A 328 -15.89 32.47 15.31
N GLU A 329 -16.66 32.09 16.32
CA GLU A 329 -16.89 30.68 16.67
C GLU A 329 -17.59 29.93 15.56
N THR A 330 -18.69 30.50 15.06
CA THR A 330 -19.51 29.84 14.04
C THR A 330 -18.77 29.75 12.71
N ALA A 331 -18.04 30.80 12.31
CA ALA A 331 -17.24 30.79 11.08
C ALA A 331 -16.10 29.75 11.17
N ALA A 332 -15.42 29.63 12.31
CA ALA A 332 -14.37 28.64 12.51
C ALA A 332 -14.91 27.20 12.39
N ILE A 333 -16.04 26.91 13.04
CA ILE A 333 -16.73 25.61 12.98
C ILE A 333 -17.10 25.26 11.54
N LEU A 334 -17.85 26.14 10.86
CA LEU A 334 -18.30 25.91 9.48
C LEU A 334 -17.14 25.66 8.53
N SER A 335 -16.12 26.51 8.58
CA SER A 335 -14.95 26.38 7.70
C SER A 335 -14.12 25.13 8.01
N SER A 336 -14.02 24.72 9.28
CA SER A 336 -13.31 23.50 9.66
C SER A 336 -14.05 22.20 9.32
N GLY A 337 -15.38 22.24 9.21
CA GLY A 337 -16.22 21.05 9.11
C GLY A 337 -16.26 20.20 10.39
N ASN A 338 -15.78 20.73 11.52
CA ASN A 338 -15.80 20.05 12.82
C ASN A 338 -17.07 20.41 13.61
N THR A 339 -17.39 19.66 14.66
CA THR A 339 -18.53 19.91 15.56
C THR A 339 -18.12 20.56 16.88
N SER A 340 -16.82 20.82 17.10
CA SER A 340 -16.29 21.40 18.34
C SER A 340 -15.14 22.36 18.09
N LEU A 341 -15.02 23.37 18.96
CA LEU A 341 -13.91 24.32 18.94
C LEU A 341 -12.73 23.77 19.74
N LEU A 342 -11.52 24.01 19.22
CA LEU A 342 -10.29 23.76 19.97
C LEU A 342 -10.09 24.85 21.03
N ILE A 343 -10.35 26.11 20.65
CA ILE A 343 -10.30 27.28 21.53
C ILE A 343 -11.60 28.06 21.33
N PRO A 344 -12.46 28.16 22.37
CA PRO A 344 -13.64 29.02 22.37
C PRO A 344 -13.29 30.50 22.17
N LYS A 345 -14.30 31.35 21.99
CA LYS A 345 -14.09 32.79 21.79
C LYS A 345 -13.25 33.43 22.90
N LEU A 346 -12.14 34.04 22.50
CA LEU A 346 -11.32 34.92 23.32
C LEU A 346 -11.42 36.36 22.79
N SER A 347 -11.55 37.32 23.69
CA SER A 347 -11.58 38.75 23.37
C SER A 347 -10.22 39.38 23.64
N TYR A 348 -9.69 40.13 22.67
CA TYR A 348 -8.44 40.87 22.77
C TYR A 348 -8.74 42.37 22.67
N ASN A 349 -8.41 43.10 23.74
CA ASN A 349 -8.64 44.54 23.91
C ASN A 349 -10.08 45.01 23.63
N GLY A 350 -11.07 44.11 23.63
CA GLY A 350 -12.48 44.41 23.34
C GLY A 350 -12.78 44.68 21.86
N GLU A 351 -11.77 44.69 20.99
CA GLU A 351 -11.92 45.01 19.57
C GLU A 351 -11.81 43.80 18.65
N ILE A 352 -11.13 42.74 19.09
CA ILE A 352 -10.84 41.55 18.29
C ILE A 352 -11.32 40.33 19.06
N THR A 353 -12.05 39.44 18.39
CA THR A 353 -12.50 38.17 18.93
C THR A 353 -11.98 37.02 18.07
N ILE A 354 -11.34 36.05 18.71
CA ILE A 354 -10.71 34.91 18.05
C ILE A 354 -11.33 33.62 18.57
N ALA A 355 -11.61 32.69 17.68
CA ALA A 355 -11.92 31.30 18.00
C ALA A 355 -11.10 30.40 17.08
N ILE A 356 -10.70 29.22 17.55
CA ILE A 356 -9.91 28.28 16.74
C ILE A 356 -10.61 26.93 16.70
N ALA A 357 -10.83 26.42 15.49
CA ALA A 357 -11.29 25.06 15.24
C ALA A 357 -10.16 24.26 14.58
N ARG A 358 -10.13 22.95 14.82
CA ARG A 358 -9.21 22.04 14.15
C ARG A 358 -9.98 21.23 13.10
N LEU A 359 -9.41 21.03 11.92
CA LEU A 359 -10.00 20.14 10.92
C LEU A 359 -10.16 18.71 11.49
N PRO A 360 -11.23 17.99 11.14
CA PRO A 360 -11.32 16.57 11.44
C PRO A 360 -10.32 15.81 10.58
N PHE A 361 -9.43 15.03 11.21
CA PHE A 361 -8.58 14.06 10.52
C PHE A 361 -9.06 12.67 10.93
N ASP A 362 -9.33 11.81 9.95
CA ASP A 362 -9.80 10.46 10.24
C ASP A 362 -8.66 9.64 10.88
N SER A 363 -8.79 9.37 12.17
CA SER A 363 -7.81 8.56 12.90
C SER A 363 -7.87 7.07 12.52
N SER A 364 -8.88 6.65 11.76
CA SER A 364 -8.99 5.29 11.22
C SER A 364 -8.02 5.03 10.06
N ASP A 365 -7.58 6.10 9.36
CA ASP A 365 -6.58 6.06 8.29
C ASP A 365 -5.15 6.26 8.79
N ARG A 366 -4.92 6.37 10.11
CA ARG A 366 -3.55 6.29 10.66
C ARG A 366 -2.96 4.97 10.16
N PRO A 367 -1.69 4.93 9.68
CA PRO A 367 -1.01 3.66 9.49
C PRO A 367 -0.89 2.98 10.86
N LYS A 368 -1.92 2.24 11.25
CA LYS A 368 -1.92 1.27 12.35
C LYS A 368 -1.28 0.04 11.75
N GLY A 369 0.04 0.11 11.67
CA GLY A 369 0.85 -0.79 10.87
C GLY A 369 0.86 -2.17 11.48
N GLY A 370 -0.01 -3.06 11.03
CA GLY A 370 0.16 -4.50 11.15
C GLY A 370 -0.34 -5.14 9.86
N LYS A 371 0.33 -6.20 9.41
CA LYS A 371 -0.04 -6.92 8.18
C LYS A 371 -0.26 -8.39 8.49
N LEU A 372 -1.33 -8.95 7.95
CA LEU A 372 -1.66 -10.36 8.09
C LEU A 372 -1.37 -11.12 6.80
N PHE A 373 -0.35 -11.97 6.81
CA PHE A 373 -0.11 -12.93 5.74
C PHE A 373 -0.79 -14.26 6.07
N LEU A 374 -1.58 -14.78 5.13
CA LEU A 374 -2.15 -16.12 5.21
C LEU A 374 -1.37 -17.03 4.27
N VAL A 375 -0.43 -17.80 4.81
CA VAL A 375 0.66 -18.40 4.04
C VAL A 375 0.43 -19.89 3.80
N GLY A 376 0.16 -20.26 2.55
CA GLY A 376 0.23 -21.65 2.09
C GLY A 376 1.68 -22.10 1.92
N ILE A 377 2.14 -23.07 2.71
CA ILE A 377 3.53 -23.59 2.65
C ILE A 377 3.70 -24.77 1.69
N GLY A 378 2.64 -25.14 0.97
CA GLY A 378 2.68 -26.30 0.09
C GLY A 378 2.67 -27.64 0.85
N PRO A 379 3.04 -28.76 0.18
CA PRO A 379 2.82 -30.11 0.70
C PRO A 379 3.70 -30.47 1.91
N GLY A 380 4.89 -29.87 2.03
CA GLY A 380 5.69 -29.97 3.25
C GLY A 380 7.18 -29.72 3.06
N HIS A 381 7.78 -30.12 1.93
CA HIS A 381 9.18 -29.82 1.67
C HIS A 381 9.39 -28.32 1.35
N PRO A 382 10.41 -27.66 1.91
CA PRO A 382 10.73 -26.26 1.61
C PRO A 382 10.99 -25.91 0.14
N GLU A 383 11.32 -26.88 -0.70
CA GLU A 383 11.51 -26.67 -2.15
C GLU A 383 10.20 -26.44 -2.91
N HIS A 384 9.07 -26.93 -2.37
CA HIS A 384 7.75 -26.73 -2.96
C HIS A 384 7.03 -25.49 -2.42
N MET A 385 7.69 -24.73 -1.54
CA MET A 385 7.20 -23.41 -1.12
C MET A 385 7.42 -22.38 -2.23
N THR A 386 6.42 -21.54 -2.46
CA THR A 386 6.57 -20.39 -3.36
C THR A 386 7.58 -19.39 -2.79
N LEU A 387 8.24 -18.63 -3.67
CA LEU A 387 9.13 -17.53 -3.25
C LEU A 387 8.37 -16.51 -2.40
N ARG A 388 7.11 -16.22 -2.75
CA ARG A 388 6.25 -15.30 -2.00
C ARG A 388 5.96 -15.80 -0.58
N ALA A 389 5.75 -17.10 -0.38
CA ALA A 389 5.54 -17.69 0.95
C ALA A 389 6.78 -17.55 1.84
N LYS A 390 7.97 -17.84 1.29
CA LYS A 390 9.25 -17.64 2.01
C LYS A 390 9.45 -16.18 2.40
N GLU A 391 9.15 -15.27 1.48
CA GLU A 391 9.26 -13.83 1.73
C GLU A 391 8.26 -13.32 2.78
N ALA A 392 7.01 -13.78 2.74
CA ALA A 392 6.00 -13.43 3.74
C ALA A 392 6.42 -13.85 5.15
N ILE A 393 6.92 -15.08 5.31
CA ILE A 393 7.45 -15.57 6.59
C ILE A 393 8.67 -14.74 7.02
N ARG A 394 9.58 -14.42 6.09
CA ARG A 394 10.76 -13.59 6.36
C ARG A 394 10.39 -12.20 6.89
N LEU A 395 9.35 -11.58 6.33
CA LEU A 395 8.87 -10.25 6.72
C LEU A 395 8.09 -10.26 8.06
N SER A 396 7.59 -11.41 8.51
CA SER A 396 6.80 -11.49 9.74
C SER A 396 7.65 -11.41 11.00
N GLU A 397 7.12 -10.68 11.98
CA GLU A 397 7.59 -10.67 13.37
C GLU A 397 7.06 -11.89 14.13
N VAL A 398 5.78 -12.23 13.90
CA VAL A 398 5.11 -13.35 14.57
C VAL A 398 4.66 -14.38 13.54
N VAL A 399 4.95 -15.65 13.79
CA VAL A 399 4.51 -16.78 12.99
C VAL A 399 3.58 -17.66 13.82
N ILE A 400 2.36 -17.85 13.34
CA ILE A 400 1.30 -18.57 14.04
C ILE A 400 0.87 -19.75 13.18
N GLY A 401 0.79 -20.95 13.74
CA GLY A 401 0.48 -22.12 12.94
C GLY A 401 0.23 -23.37 13.74
N TYR A 402 -0.29 -24.40 13.07
CA TYR A 402 -0.43 -25.71 13.67
C TYR A 402 0.95 -26.32 13.92
N LYS A 403 1.16 -26.97 15.07
CA LYS A 403 2.47 -27.52 15.48
C LYS A 403 3.19 -28.29 14.37
N THR A 404 2.46 -29.10 13.60
CA THR A 404 3.06 -29.87 12.48
C THR A 404 3.57 -28.95 11.37
N TYR A 405 2.83 -27.90 11.00
CA TYR A 405 3.25 -26.98 9.95
C TYR A 405 4.41 -26.09 10.38
N ILE A 406 4.43 -25.66 11.64
CA ILE A 406 5.54 -24.91 12.23
C ILE A 406 6.85 -25.71 12.15
N ARG A 407 6.82 -27.01 12.48
CA ARG A 407 8.00 -27.88 12.37
C ARG A 407 8.54 -28.00 10.94
N LEU A 408 7.68 -27.99 9.93
CA LEU A 408 8.11 -28.09 8.53
C LEU A 408 8.88 -26.86 8.04
N ILE A 409 8.68 -25.71 8.69
CA ILE A 409 9.32 -24.45 8.32
C ILE A 409 10.33 -23.95 9.36
N GLU A 410 10.70 -24.78 10.34
CA GLU A 410 11.62 -24.41 11.42
C GLU A 410 12.89 -23.67 10.96
N PRO A 411 13.55 -24.04 9.83
CA PRO A 411 14.70 -23.29 9.31
C PRO A 411 14.44 -21.82 8.96
N PHE A 412 13.17 -21.42 8.77
CA PHE A 412 12.75 -20.05 8.41
C PHE A 412 12.28 -19.22 9.61
N LEU A 413 12.29 -19.78 10.83
CA LEU A 413 11.70 -19.16 12.03
C LEU A 413 12.71 -18.46 12.95
N SER A 414 13.98 -18.38 12.55
CA SER A 414 15.01 -17.73 13.35
C SER A 414 14.63 -16.26 13.66
N GLN A 415 14.80 -15.87 14.93
CA GLN A 415 14.52 -14.51 15.42
C GLN A 415 13.06 -14.04 15.31
N LYS A 416 12.10 -14.98 15.24
CA LYS A 416 10.65 -14.67 15.18
C LYS A 416 9.95 -15.18 16.42
N GLU A 417 8.88 -14.50 16.83
CA GLU A 417 7.95 -15.05 17.81
C GLU A 417 7.13 -16.17 17.15
N VAL A 418 7.05 -17.35 17.77
CA VAL A 418 6.37 -18.51 17.21
C VAL A 418 5.23 -18.95 18.14
N ILE A 419 4.00 -18.92 17.63
CA ILE A 419 2.80 -19.37 18.35
C ILE A 419 2.30 -20.66 17.69
N ALA A 420 2.64 -21.80 18.31
CA ALA A 420 2.26 -23.13 17.82
C ALA A 420 1.10 -23.71 18.62
N THR A 421 -0.10 -23.80 18.02
CA THR A 421 -1.29 -24.33 18.71
C THR A 421 -1.68 -25.74 18.24
N GLY A 422 -2.58 -26.39 18.98
CA GLY A 422 -3.06 -27.73 18.71
C GLY A 422 -4.10 -27.79 17.60
N MET A 423 -4.65 -29.00 17.41
CA MET A 423 -5.79 -29.25 16.53
C MET A 423 -7.08 -28.85 17.24
N GLY A 424 -8.02 -28.20 16.54
CA GLY A 424 -9.27 -27.69 17.12
C GLY A 424 -9.20 -26.23 17.61
N ASP A 425 -7.99 -25.65 17.70
CA ASP A 425 -7.77 -24.28 18.17
C ASP A 425 -7.86 -23.22 17.05
N GLU A 426 -8.48 -23.53 15.91
CA GLU A 426 -8.46 -22.68 14.71
C GLU A 426 -9.07 -21.30 14.96
N VAL A 427 -10.21 -21.24 15.65
CA VAL A 427 -10.86 -19.96 16.02
C VAL A 427 -9.95 -19.12 16.92
N GLN A 428 -9.33 -19.74 17.93
CA GLN A 428 -8.44 -19.03 18.83
C GLN A 428 -7.18 -18.55 18.09
N ARG A 429 -6.61 -19.39 17.21
CA ARG A 429 -5.47 -19.04 16.35
C ARG A 429 -5.76 -17.82 15.49
N ALA A 430 -6.93 -17.79 14.86
CA ALA A 430 -7.37 -16.66 14.04
C ALA A 430 -7.55 -15.38 14.88
N LYS A 431 -8.22 -15.46 16.03
CA LYS A 431 -8.41 -14.31 16.94
C LYS A 431 -7.09 -13.76 17.46
N THR A 432 -6.16 -14.62 17.86
CA THR A 432 -4.82 -14.20 18.30
C THR A 432 -4.06 -13.50 17.17
N ALA A 433 -4.09 -14.04 15.94
CA ALA A 433 -3.46 -13.39 14.79
C ALA A 433 -4.03 -12.00 14.52
N ILE A 434 -5.36 -11.87 14.51
CA ILE A 434 -6.07 -10.61 14.28
C ILE A 434 -5.70 -9.57 15.35
N ASN A 435 -5.63 -9.97 16.63
CA ASN A 435 -5.27 -9.05 17.71
C ASN A 435 -3.83 -8.57 17.61
N LEU A 436 -2.88 -9.47 17.32
CA LEU A 436 -1.48 -9.07 17.13
C LEU A 436 -1.31 -8.09 15.96
N VAL A 437 -2.05 -8.30 14.86
CA VAL A 437 -2.05 -7.36 13.73
C VAL A 437 -2.64 -6.01 14.14
N ARG A 438 -3.68 -5.98 14.98
CA ARG A 438 -4.23 -4.73 15.55
C ARG A 438 -3.23 -4.01 16.45
N ASP A 439 -2.39 -4.76 17.15
CA ASP A 439 -1.29 -4.24 17.97
C ASP A 439 -0.09 -3.76 17.14
N GLY A 440 -0.22 -3.82 15.81
CA GLY A 440 0.77 -3.33 14.87
C GLY A 440 1.85 -4.34 14.49
N LYS A 441 1.57 -5.65 14.61
CA LYS A 441 2.51 -6.70 14.21
C LYS A 441 2.32 -7.15 12.78
N THR A 442 3.43 -7.49 12.13
CA THR A 442 3.39 -8.29 10.90
C THR A 442 3.33 -9.78 11.25
N VAL A 443 2.21 -10.42 10.94
CA VAL A 443 1.88 -11.78 11.37
C VAL A 443 1.71 -12.70 10.16
N SER A 444 2.37 -13.86 10.18
CA SER A 444 2.13 -14.96 9.23
C SER A 444 1.33 -16.07 9.88
N VAL A 445 0.15 -16.39 9.35
CA VAL A 445 -0.63 -17.57 9.71
C VAL A 445 -0.33 -18.69 8.72
N ILE A 446 0.29 -19.76 9.20
CA ILE A 446 0.81 -20.86 8.40
C ILE A 446 -0.25 -21.93 8.15
N CYS A 447 -0.49 -22.23 6.87
CA CYS A 447 -1.38 -23.27 6.39
C CYS A 447 -0.60 -24.30 5.57
N GLY A 448 -0.80 -25.59 5.82
CA GLY A 448 -0.32 -26.64 4.92
C GLY A 448 -1.06 -26.58 3.57
N GLY A 449 -0.37 -26.87 2.48
CA GLY A 449 -0.93 -26.72 1.14
C GLY A 449 -1.18 -25.27 0.80
N ASP A 450 -2.44 -24.92 0.57
CA ASP A 450 -2.92 -23.58 0.25
C ASP A 450 -3.75 -23.00 1.40
N ALA A 451 -3.65 -21.70 1.66
CA ALA A 451 -4.38 -21.06 2.76
C ALA A 451 -5.91 -20.97 2.53
N GLY A 452 -6.35 -21.00 1.26
CA GLY A 452 -7.76 -20.95 0.86
C GLY A 452 -8.43 -22.31 0.72
N ILE A 453 -7.67 -23.40 0.58
CA ILE A 453 -8.22 -24.76 0.40
C ILE A 453 -8.21 -25.51 1.73
N TYR A 454 -9.38 -25.56 2.39
CA TYR A 454 -9.52 -26.14 3.74
C TYR A 454 -8.52 -25.57 4.78
N GLY A 455 -8.09 -24.32 4.57
CA GLY A 455 -7.13 -23.60 5.40
C GLY A 455 -7.77 -22.47 6.21
N MET A 456 -6.91 -21.57 6.72
CA MET A 456 -7.33 -20.52 7.67
C MET A 456 -7.99 -19.30 7.00
N ALA A 457 -7.89 -19.13 5.67
CA ALA A 457 -8.36 -17.91 5.02
C ALA A 457 -9.87 -17.71 5.11
N GLY A 458 -10.66 -18.78 4.97
CA GLY A 458 -12.12 -18.72 5.14
C GLY A 458 -12.51 -18.24 6.53
N LEU A 459 -12.00 -18.92 7.57
CA LEU A 459 -12.30 -18.60 8.96
C LEU A 459 -11.87 -17.18 9.35
N ILE A 460 -10.71 -16.72 8.89
CA ILE A 460 -10.26 -15.34 9.17
C ILE A 460 -11.17 -14.33 8.46
N GLY A 461 -11.59 -14.61 7.22
CA GLY A 461 -12.56 -13.79 6.50
C GLY A 461 -13.90 -13.67 7.24
N GLU A 462 -14.43 -14.79 7.76
CA GLU A 462 -15.66 -14.82 8.56
C GLU A 462 -15.55 -13.94 9.83
N ILE A 463 -14.45 -14.10 10.59
CA ILE A 463 -14.23 -13.32 11.82
C ILE A 463 -14.09 -11.82 11.51
N LEU A 464 -13.36 -11.45 10.44
CA LEU A 464 -13.19 -10.05 10.05
C LEU A 464 -14.51 -9.42 9.62
N HIS A 465 -15.33 -10.17 8.88
CA HIS A 465 -16.67 -9.73 8.48
C HIS A 465 -17.57 -9.50 9.69
N GLU A 466 -17.66 -10.48 10.60
CA GLU A 466 -18.49 -10.38 11.82
C GLU A 466 -18.07 -9.20 12.71
N GLN A 467 -16.76 -8.92 12.79
CA GLN A 467 -16.23 -7.81 13.58
C GLN A 467 -16.26 -6.46 12.86
N SER A 468 -16.76 -6.37 11.62
CA SER A 468 -16.72 -5.17 10.78
C SER A 468 -15.33 -4.53 10.71
N ASN A 469 -14.29 -5.38 10.67
CA ASN A 469 -12.89 -4.95 10.80
C ASN A 469 -12.21 -4.94 9.43
N ARG A 470 -11.38 -3.91 9.19
CA ARG A 470 -10.53 -3.81 8.00
C ARG A 470 -9.07 -3.92 8.42
N LEU A 471 -8.43 -5.03 8.05
CA LEU A 471 -6.98 -5.25 8.19
C LEU A 471 -6.33 -5.33 6.81
N ASP A 472 -5.04 -5.01 6.72
CA ASP A 472 -4.22 -5.38 5.54
C ASP A 472 -3.95 -6.89 5.59
N VAL A 473 -4.71 -7.63 4.79
CA VAL A 473 -4.63 -9.10 4.69
C VAL A 473 -4.20 -9.50 3.29
N GLU A 474 -3.19 -10.35 3.20
CA GLU A 474 -2.72 -10.92 1.94
C GLU A 474 -2.73 -12.45 2.02
N VAL A 475 -3.48 -13.10 1.13
CA VAL A 475 -3.49 -14.55 0.97
C VAL A 475 -2.35 -14.94 0.03
N ILE A 476 -1.40 -15.74 0.55
CA ILE A 476 -0.26 -16.21 -0.21
C ILE A 476 -0.51 -17.64 -0.67
N PRO A 477 -0.58 -17.89 -1.98
CA PRO A 477 -0.90 -19.21 -2.49
C PRO A 477 0.24 -20.20 -2.23
N GLY A 478 -0.15 -21.44 -1.97
CA GLY A 478 0.76 -22.58 -1.84
C GLY A 478 0.29 -23.75 -2.70
N VAL A 479 1.18 -24.70 -2.98
CA VAL A 479 0.83 -25.90 -3.77
C VAL A 479 -0.07 -26.82 -2.92
N PRO A 480 -1.37 -26.96 -3.21
CA PRO A 480 -2.27 -27.75 -2.37
C PRO A 480 -1.97 -29.25 -2.50
N SER A 481 -2.40 -30.02 -1.49
CA SER A 481 -2.22 -31.48 -1.44
C SER A 481 -2.76 -32.18 -2.69
N LEU A 482 -3.86 -31.70 -3.28
CA LEU A 482 -4.43 -32.28 -4.51
C LEU A 482 -3.47 -32.20 -5.71
N VAL A 483 -2.76 -31.07 -5.89
CA VAL A 483 -1.81 -30.89 -7.00
C VAL A 483 -0.52 -31.65 -6.72
N ALA A 484 -0.05 -31.59 -5.47
CA ALA A 484 1.13 -32.35 -5.04
C ALA A 484 0.93 -33.87 -5.23
N THR A 485 -0.25 -34.38 -4.86
CA THR A 485 -0.65 -35.77 -5.05
C THR A 485 -0.74 -36.14 -6.53
N ALA A 486 -1.39 -35.31 -7.34
CA ALA A 486 -1.49 -35.53 -8.78
C ALA A 486 -0.12 -35.62 -9.45
N ALA A 487 0.82 -34.75 -9.09
CA ALA A 487 2.18 -34.75 -9.63
C ALA A 487 2.95 -36.04 -9.30
N LEU A 488 2.70 -36.64 -8.13
CA LEU A 488 3.29 -37.93 -7.75
C LEU A 488 2.61 -39.14 -8.42
N LEU A 489 1.39 -38.95 -8.93
CA LEU A 489 0.59 -39.97 -9.62
C LEU A 489 0.64 -39.84 -11.15
N GLY A 490 1.26 -38.81 -11.73
CA GLY A 490 1.26 -38.57 -13.17
C GLY A 490 0.29 -37.44 -13.59
N ALA A 491 -0.85 -37.79 -14.20
CA ALA A 491 -1.79 -36.79 -14.73
C ALA A 491 -3.27 -37.11 -14.46
N PRO A 492 -3.68 -37.41 -13.21
CA PRO A 492 -5.05 -37.82 -12.94
C PRO A 492 -6.06 -36.66 -12.97
N LEU A 493 -5.61 -35.41 -12.89
CA LEU A 493 -6.47 -34.20 -12.81
C LEU A 493 -6.53 -33.39 -14.13
N MET A 494 -6.25 -34.03 -15.27
CA MET A 494 -6.25 -33.36 -16.59
C MET A 494 -7.66 -33.10 -17.16
N SER A 495 -8.68 -33.78 -16.62
CA SER A 495 -10.11 -33.52 -16.89
C SER A 495 -10.78 -32.85 -15.69
N ASP A 496 -12.07 -32.57 -15.81
CA ASP A 496 -12.87 -31.97 -14.74
C ASP A 496 -12.81 -32.83 -13.46
N PHE A 497 -12.52 -32.18 -12.34
CA PHE A 497 -12.37 -32.84 -11.05
C PHE A 497 -13.02 -32.03 -9.94
N VAL A 498 -13.29 -32.70 -8.81
CA VAL A 498 -13.73 -32.06 -7.57
C VAL A 498 -12.86 -32.50 -6.41
N THR A 499 -12.74 -31.66 -5.39
CA THR A 499 -12.15 -32.03 -4.11
C THR A 499 -13.23 -32.08 -3.02
N ILE A 500 -13.24 -33.14 -2.23
CA ILE A 500 -14.22 -33.37 -1.15
C ILE A 500 -13.48 -33.76 0.11
N SER A 501 -13.75 -33.05 1.21
CA SER A 501 -13.30 -33.44 2.55
C SER A 501 -14.31 -34.40 3.20
N LEU A 502 -13.85 -35.51 3.78
CA LEU A 502 -14.70 -36.44 4.55
C LEU A 502 -14.78 -36.07 6.05
N SER A 503 -14.26 -34.91 6.43
CA SER A 503 -14.37 -34.40 7.80
C SER A 503 -15.77 -33.81 8.02
N ASP A 504 -16.55 -34.44 8.89
CA ASP A 504 -17.89 -34.02 9.30
C ASP A 504 -17.89 -33.12 10.54
N TYR A 505 -16.72 -32.61 10.95
CA TYR A 505 -16.58 -31.83 12.17
C TYR A 505 -17.42 -30.53 12.16
N LEU A 506 -17.49 -29.86 11.01
CA LEU A 506 -18.29 -28.64 10.81
C LEU A 506 -19.36 -28.79 9.73
N VAL A 507 -19.30 -29.85 8.91
CA VAL A 507 -20.20 -30.09 7.79
C VAL A 507 -20.95 -31.40 8.04
N PRO A 508 -22.29 -31.40 8.11
CA PRO A 508 -23.04 -32.63 8.32
C PRO A 508 -22.71 -33.72 7.28
N TRP A 509 -22.58 -34.97 7.73
CA TRP A 509 -22.28 -36.10 6.84
C TRP A 509 -23.26 -36.21 5.66
N ALA A 510 -24.55 -35.92 5.89
CA ALA A 510 -25.58 -35.93 4.84
C ALA A 510 -25.23 -34.97 3.67
N ASP A 511 -24.64 -33.81 3.95
CA ASP A 511 -24.20 -32.88 2.91
C ASP A 511 -22.96 -33.37 2.17
N ILE A 512 -22.00 -33.98 2.88
CA ILE A 512 -20.81 -34.56 2.28
C ILE A 512 -21.20 -35.70 1.34
N ARG A 513 -22.06 -36.61 1.80
CA ARG A 513 -22.64 -37.71 1.02
C ARG A 513 -23.33 -37.20 -0.24
N ARG A 514 -24.23 -36.22 -0.11
CA ARG A 514 -24.94 -35.63 -1.26
C ARG A 514 -23.97 -35.03 -2.28
N LYS A 515 -22.93 -34.30 -1.85
CA LYS A 515 -21.91 -33.74 -2.75
C LYS A 515 -21.13 -34.83 -3.48
N LEU A 516 -20.77 -35.90 -2.77
CA LEU A 516 -20.07 -37.05 -3.37
C LEU A 516 -20.96 -37.75 -4.41
N GLU A 517 -22.21 -38.05 -4.09
CA GLU A 517 -23.17 -38.68 -5.04
C GLU A 517 -23.32 -37.84 -6.32
N LEU A 518 -23.45 -36.51 -6.19
CA LEU A 518 -23.55 -35.62 -7.35
C LEU A 518 -22.26 -35.58 -8.18
N ALA A 519 -21.09 -35.54 -7.53
CA ALA A 519 -19.80 -35.57 -8.22
C ALA A 519 -19.59 -36.85 -9.02
N ILE A 520 -19.98 -37.99 -8.45
CA ILE A 520 -19.86 -39.28 -9.11
C ILE A 520 -20.83 -39.39 -10.30
N ARG A 521 -22.08 -38.94 -10.13
CA ARG A 521 -23.07 -38.88 -11.24
C ARG A 521 -22.63 -37.95 -12.37
N GLY A 522 -21.88 -36.90 -12.06
CA GLY A 522 -21.29 -36.00 -13.05
C GLY A 522 -20.00 -36.51 -13.70
N ASP A 523 -19.56 -37.73 -13.38
CA ASP A 523 -18.32 -38.35 -13.87
C ASP A 523 -17.04 -37.51 -13.63
N PHE A 524 -17.01 -36.76 -12.54
CA PHE A 524 -15.83 -36.01 -12.12
C PHE A 524 -14.74 -36.94 -11.56
N VAL A 525 -13.47 -36.64 -11.80
CA VAL A 525 -12.40 -37.20 -10.96
C VAL A 525 -12.59 -36.67 -9.53
N VAL A 526 -12.50 -37.52 -8.52
CA VAL A 526 -12.75 -37.12 -7.12
C VAL A 526 -11.46 -37.20 -6.32
N VAL A 527 -11.04 -36.06 -5.76
CA VAL A 527 -9.95 -35.98 -4.80
C VAL A 527 -10.52 -35.94 -3.39
N ILE A 528 -10.23 -36.97 -2.60
CA ILE A 528 -10.64 -37.07 -1.21
C ILE A 528 -9.56 -36.47 -0.30
N GLN A 529 -9.97 -35.49 0.51
CA GLN A 529 -9.19 -34.88 1.58
C GLN A 529 -9.70 -35.34 2.95
N ASN A 530 -8.83 -35.33 3.97
CA ASN A 530 -9.16 -35.75 5.33
C ASN A 530 -9.88 -37.12 5.37
N PRO A 531 -9.38 -38.16 4.66
CA PRO A 531 -10.14 -39.36 4.34
C PRO A 531 -10.51 -40.16 5.59
N LYS A 532 -9.64 -40.16 6.60
CA LYS A 532 -9.78 -41.00 7.79
C LYS A 532 -9.15 -40.34 9.01
N SER A 533 -9.77 -40.52 10.18
CA SER A 533 -9.20 -40.13 11.48
C SER A 533 -9.57 -41.17 12.53
N GLN A 534 -8.94 -41.15 13.72
CA GLN A 534 -9.26 -42.11 14.79
C GLN A 534 -10.77 -42.16 15.12
N LYS A 535 -11.46 -41.02 15.07
CA LYS A 535 -12.91 -40.93 15.34
C LYS A 535 -13.78 -41.21 14.11
N ARG A 536 -13.22 -41.12 12.89
CA ARG A 536 -13.95 -41.21 11.60
C ARG A 536 -13.36 -42.33 10.75
N GLN A 537 -13.68 -43.56 11.11
CA GLN A 537 -13.23 -44.76 10.39
C GLN A 537 -14.22 -45.17 9.28
N ARG A 538 -15.52 -44.95 9.49
CA ARG A 538 -16.60 -45.43 8.61
C ARG A 538 -16.81 -44.61 7.33
N HIS A 539 -16.51 -43.30 7.33
CA HIS A 539 -16.86 -42.42 6.20
C HIS A 539 -16.17 -42.78 4.90
N LEU A 540 -14.92 -43.26 4.97
CA LEU A 540 -14.22 -43.72 3.78
C LEU A 540 -14.84 -45.00 3.19
N ILE A 541 -15.29 -45.92 4.06
CA ILE A 541 -16.00 -47.14 3.66
C ILE A 541 -17.31 -46.76 2.98
N GLU A 542 -18.13 -45.92 3.63
CA GLU A 542 -19.39 -45.45 3.06
C GLU A 542 -19.18 -44.69 1.74
N ALA A 543 -18.14 -43.84 1.65
CA ALA A 543 -17.77 -43.15 0.42
C ALA A 543 -17.45 -44.15 -0.71
N ARG A 544 -16.67 -45.20 -0.44
CA ARG A 544 -16.39 -46.26 -1.41
C ARG A 544 -17.67 -46.95 -1.87
N GLU A 545 -18.57 -47.31 -0.95
CA GLU A 545 -19.84 -47.96 -1.30
C GLU A 545 -20.73 -47.08 -2.17
N ILE A 546 -20.78 -45.77 -1.91
CA ILE A 546 -21.50 -44.80 -2.75
C ILE A 546 -20.91 -44.78 -4.18
N ILE A 547 -19.58 -44.82 -4.29
CA ILE A 547 -18.91 -44.78 -5.59
C ILE A 547 -19.14 -46.08 -6.37
N LEU A 548 -19.10 -47.24 -5.69
CA LEU A 548 -19.35 -48.57 -6.27
C LEU A 548 -20.77 -48.71 -6.86
N GLN A 549 -21.74 -47.91 -6.40
CA GLN A 549 -23.09 -47.89 -6.99
C GLN A 549 -23.12 -47.29 -8.41
N HIS A 550 -22.08 -46.57 -8.80
CA HIS A 550 -22.04 -45.80 -10.04
C HIS A 550 -20.79 -46.06 -10.90
N ARG A 551 -19.75 -46.67 -10.35
CA ARG A 551 -18.49 -46.97 -11.04
C ARG A 551 -18.08 -48.42 -10.85
N PRO A 552 -17.37 -49.04 -11.82
CA PRO A 552 -16.82 -50.38 -11.67
C PRO A 552 -15.88 -50.49 -10.47
N ASN A 553 -15.81 -51.68 -9.86
CA ASN A 553 -14.84 -52.01 -8.81
C ASN A 553 -13.38 -51.84 -9.30
N THR A 554 -13.13 -52.02 -10.60
CA THR A 554 -11.82 -51.80 -11.25
C THR A 554 -11.47 -50.33 -11.50
N THR A 555 -12.27 -49.37 -11.03
CA THR A 555 -11.99 -47.94 -11.23
C THR A 555 -10.64 -47.57 -10.62
N PRO A 556 -9.69 -46.99 -11.37
CA PRO A 556 -8.37 -46.68 -10.85
C PRO A 556 -8.38 -45.67 -9.69
N VAL A 557 -7.59 -45.95 -8.66
CA VAL A 557 -7.43 -45.12 -7.45
C VAL A 557 -5.95 -44.88 -7.17
N GLY A 558 -5.58 -43.63 -6.99
CA GLY A 558 -4.26 -43.23 -6.48
C GLY A 558 -4.32 -42.85 -5.01
N ILE A 559 -3.41 -43.35 -4.19
CA ILE A 559 -3.31 -43.08 -2.76
C ILE A 559 -1.92 -42.51 -2.48
N VAL A 560 -1.85 -41.31 -1.93
CA VAL A 560 -0.59 -40.68 -1.56
C VAL A 560 -0.64 -40.22 -0.11
N SER A 561 0.30 -40.71 0.69
CA SER A 561 0.52 -40.31 2.09
C SER A 561 1.81 -39.50 2.18
N ASP A 562 1.80 -38.46 3.01
CA ASP A 562 3.00 -37.64 3.29
C ASP A 562 3.70 -37.11 2.01
N ALA A 563 2.92 -36.66 1.03
CA ALA A 563 3.44 -36.10 -0.23
C ALA A 563 4.56 -35.07 0.02
N TYR A 564 5.72 -35.29 -0.60
CA TYR A 564 6.94 -34.51 -0.46
C TYR A 564 7.41 -34.32 1.00
N ARG A 565 7.26 -35.36 1.82
CA ARG A 565 7.83 -35.43 3.17
C ARG A 565 8.62 -36.73 3.33
N GLN A 566 9.35 -36.86 4.44
CA GLN A 566 10.24 -38.01 4.69
C GLN A 566 9.54 -39.39 4.61
N LYS A 567 8.25 -39.48 4.96
CA LYS A 567 7.48 -40.73 4.97
C LYS A 567 6.58 -40.90 3.74
N GLN A 568 6.90 -40.23 2.63
CA GLN A 568 6.10 -40.29 1.41
C GLN A 568 5.84 -41.74 0.97
N GLN A 569 4.57 -42.06 0.72
CA GLN A 569 4.16 -43.31 0.11
C GLN A 569 3.19 -43.02 -1.04
N VAL A 570 3.36 -43.74 -2.15
CA VAL A 570 2.54 -43.62 -3.35
C VAL A 570 2.08 -45.02 -3.74
N ALA A 571 0.77 -45.18 -3.93
CA ALA A 571 0.18 -46.41 -4.41
C ALA A 571 -0.85 -46.11 -5.51
N ILE A 572 -0.87 -46.96 -6.54
CA ILE A 572 -1.96 -47.02 -7.52
C ILE A 572 -2.61 -48.39 -7.35
N THR A 573 -3.94 -48.37 -7.24
CA THR A 573 -4.80 -49.52 -7.00
C THR A 573 -6.14 -49.27 -7.69
N ASP A 574 -7.19 -49.99 -7.30
CA ASP A 574 -8.56 -49.81 -7.75
C ASP A 574 -9.53 -49.61 -6.59
N LEU A 575 -10.81 -49.39 -6.92
CA LEU A 575 -11.85 -49.11 -5.95
C LEU A 575 -12.16 -50.32 -5.05
N GLU A 576 -11.91 -51.54 -5.51
CA GLU A 576 -12.06 -52.77 -4.73
C GLU A 576 -11.02 -52.84 -3.61
N HIS A 577 -9.75 -52.66 -3.96
CA HIS A 577 -8.60 -52.89 -3.08
C HIS A 577 -8.11 -51.63 -2.35
N MET A 578 -8.73 -50.46 -2.57
CA MET A 578 -8.25 -49.20 -1.96
C MET A 578 -8.20 -49.21 -0.43
N LEU A 579 -9.01 -50.04 0.24
CA LEU A 579 -9.05 -50.12 1.69
C LEU A 579 -7.98 -51.04 2.29
N ASP A 580 -7.23 -51.77 1.46
CA ASP A 580 -6.12 -52.64 1.89
C ASP A 580 -4.86 -51.84 2.23
N PHE A 581 -4.85 -50.55 1.87
CA PHE A 581 -3.75 -49.63 2.10
C PHE A 581 -3.92 -48.87 3.42
N GLU A 582 -2.78 -48.51 4.03
CA GLU A 582 -2.78 -47.66 5.22
C GLU A 582 -3.20 -46.23 4.86
N ILE A 583 -4.36 -45.81 5.36
CA ILE A 583 -4.93 -44.49 5.10
C ILE A 583 -5.06 -43.73 6.42
N GLY A 584 -4.40 -42.57 6.47
CA GLY A 584 -4.36 -41.69 7.63
C GLY A 584 -4.87 -40.28 7.34
N MET A 585 -4.63 -39.37 8.29
CA MET A 585 -5.04 -37.97 8.18
C MET A 585 -4.17 -37.17 7.18
N ASN A 586 -2.98 -37.65 6.89
CA ASN A 586 -2.00 -37.10 5.94
C ASN A 586 -2.08 -37.75 4.55
N THR A 587 -3.13 -38.53 4.29
CA THR A 587 -3.37 -39.20 3.01
C THR A 587 -4.33 -38.39 2.15
N THR A 588 -4.02 -38.26 0.86
CA THR A 588 -4.93 -37.78 -0.18
C THR A 588 -5.20 -38.92 -1.15
N ILE A 589 -6.46 -39.11 -1.53
CA ILE A 589 -6.89 -40.18 -2.45
C ILE A 589 -7.45 -39.54 -3.71
N VAL A 590 -7.07 -40.03 -4.89
CA VAL A 590 -7.60 -39.60 -6.18
C VAL A 590 -8.32 -40.79 -6.81
N ILE A 591 -9.62 -40.64 -7.02
CA ILE A 591 -10.48 -41.67 -7.62
C ILE A 591 -10.78 -41.24 -9.05
N GLY A 592 -10.30 -42.04 -9.99
CA GLY A 592 -10.48 -41.83 -11.43
C GLY A 592 -11.94 -41.80 -11.85
N ASN A 593 -12.22 -41.16 -12.98
CA ASN A 593 -13.53 -41.19 -13.61
C ASN A 593 -13.62 -42.34 -14.63
N SER A 594 -14.70 -42.38 -15.41
CA SER A 594 -14.93 -43.45 -16.40
C SER A 594 -13.83 -43.63 -17.46
N ASN A 595 -13.00 -42.60 -17.69
CA ASN A 595 -11.95 -42.59 -18.69
C ASN A 595 -10.54 -42.72 -18.09
N THR A 596 -10.40 -42.70 -16.76
CA THR A 596 -9.10 -42.81 -16.11
C THR A 596 -8.56 -44.23 -16.26
N PHE A 597 -7.27 -44.35 -16.56
CA PHE A 597 -6.55 -45.62 -16.59
C PHE A 597 -5.22 -45.54 -15.85
N ALA A 598 -4.73 -46.69 -15.41
CA ALA A 598 -3.38 -46.85 -14.90
C ALA A 598 -2.44 -47.30 -16.03
N PHE A 599 -1.24 -46.73 -16.09
CA PHE A 599 -0.18 -47.07 -17.04
C PHE A 599 1.15 -47.03 -16.29
N ASP A 600 1.78 -48.19 -16.11
CA ASP A 600 2.94 -48.37 -15.24
C ASP A 600 2.70 -47.75 -13.84
N SER A 601 3.52 -46.78 -13.46
CA SER A 601 3.40 -46.04 -12.20
C SER A 601 2.57 -44.76 -12.31
N TRP A 602 1.85 -44.57 -13.42
CA TRP A 602 1.05 -43.37 -13.68
C TRP A 602 -0.45 -43.66 -13.69
N LEU A 603 -1.19 -42.70 -13.17
CA LEU A 603 -2.63 -42.57 -13.23
C LEU A 603 -2.95 -41.42 -14.19
N VAL A 604 -3.65 -41.72 -15.29
CA VAL A 604 -3.90 -40.77 -16.37
C VAL A 604 -5.38 -40.64 -16.62
N THR A 605 -5.89 -39.41 -16.59
CA THR A 605 -7.25 -39.09 -17.05
C THR A 605 -7.16 -38.35 -18.38
N PRO A 606 -7.58 -38.95 -19.50
CA PRO A 606 -7.48 -38.30 -20.81
C PRO A 606 -8.23 -36.97 -20.89
N ARG A 607 -7.62 -35.97 -21.54
CA ARG A 607 -8.35 -34.76 -21.98
C ARG A 607 -9.33 -35.04 -23.13
N GLY A 608 -9.11 -36.14 -23.85
CA GLY A 608 -9.90 -36.53 -25.03
C GLY A 608 -9.23 -36.26 -26.37
N TYR A 609 -7.91 -36.11 -26.43
CA TYR A 609 -7.17 -35.96 -27.69
C TYR A 609 -7.43 -37.10 -28.68
N GLN A 610 -7.62 -38.34 -28.22
CA GLN A 610 -7.93 -39.51 -29.05
C GLN A 610 -9.23 -39.37 -29.85
N ARG A 611 -10.15 -38.49 -29.43
CA ARG A 611 -11.37 -38.19 -30.20
C ARG A 611 -11.08 -37.42 -31.48
N LYS A 612 -9.97 -36.67 -31.52
CA LYS A 612 -9.59 -35.81 -32.64
C LYS A 612 -8.34 -36.31 -33.36
N TYR A 613 -7.43 -37.01 -32.69
CA TYR A 613 -6.15 -37.40 -33.24
C TYR A 613 -5.88 -38.88 -33.02
N ASP A 614 -5.21 -39.51 -33.98
CA ASP A 614 -4.49 -40.76 -33.73
C ASP A 614 -3.19 -40.42 -32.99
N LEU A 615 -3.08 -40.83 -31.73
CA LEU A 615 -1.92 -40.50 -30.89
C LEU A 615 -0.62 -41.17 -31.36
N ALA A 616 -0.68 -42.23 -32.16
CA ALA A 616 0.52 -42.87 -32.71
C ALA A 616 1.13 -42.08 -33.87
N THR A 617 0.28 -41.48 -34.70
CA THR A 617 0.70 -40.82 -35.95
C THR A 617 0.61 -39.29 -35.89
N GLY A 618 -0.15 -38.73 -34.94
CA GLY A 618 -0.46 -37.30 -34.84
C GLY A 618 -1.47 -36.81 -35.88
N ALA A 619 -1.97 -37.69 -36.75
CA ALA A 619 -2.96 -37.33 -37.77
C ALA A 619 -4.31 -37.02 -37.12
N SER A 620 -5.04 -36.05 -37.68
CA SER A 620 -6.45 -35.85 -37.30
C SER A 620 -7.27 -37.04 -37.78
N ARG A 621 -8.16 -37.52 -36.91
CA ARG A 621 -9.21 -38.48 -37.24
C ARG A 621 -10.35 -37.82 -38.00
#